data_AF-A0A2E2AF44-F1
#
_entry.id   AF-A0A2E2AF44-F1
#
_cell.length_a   1.000
_cell.length_b   1.000
_cell.length_c   1.000
_cell.angle_alpha   90.00
_cell.angle_beta   90.00
_cell.angle_gamma   90.00
#
_symmetry.space_group_name_H-M   'P 1'
#
loop_
_entity.id
_entity.type
_entity.pdbx_description
1 polymer ?
#
loop_
_entity_poly.entity_id
_entity_poly.type
_entity_poly.pdbx_seq_one_letter_code
_entity_poly.pdbx_strand_id
1 'polypeptide(L)'
;MPKKTFSLKDIQLLADYYSQLGAPETWALFQTIHSFYTPGQNPNDREPIDTLEILKALEKLGLSPETQEHSLTWLSSLRKKLNLELFNIISVQGNPAELIIGVDYKFIQILKSSELQRATIIPRQKMI
;
A
#
# COMPACT_ATOMS: atom_id res chain seq x y z
N MET A 1 -15.87 -14.98 -9.46
CA MET A 1 -15.50 -13.72 -10.12
C MET A 1 -13.99 -13.73 -10.33
N PRO A 2 -13.45 -13.28 -11.48
CA PRO A 2 -12.01 -13.23 -11.66
C PRO A 2 -11.42 -12.32 -10.59
N LYS A 3 -10.47 -12.85 -9.82
CA LYS A 3 -9.70 -12.11 -8.80
C LYS A 3 -8.97 -10.99 -9.53
N LYS A 4 -9.49 -9.75 -9.48
CA LYS A 4 -8.78 -8.61 -10.07
C LYS A 4 -7.59 -8.29 -9.18
N THR A 5 -6.40 -8.52 -9.68
CA THR A 5 -5.14 -8.06 -9.10
C THR A 5 -4.82 -6.66 -9.65
N PHE A 6 -4.20 -5.82 -8.84
CA PHE A 6 -3.60 -4.57 -9.27
C PHE A 6 -2.45 -4.86 -10.25
N SER A 7 -2.58 -4.35 -11.47
CA SER A 7 -1.45 -4.16 -12.37
C SER A 7 -0.70 -2.87 -12.01
N LEU A 8 0.51 -2.67 -12.52
CA LEU A 8 1.19 -1.37 -12.37
C LEU A 8 0.39 -0.20 -12.95
N LYS A 9 -0.45 -0.43 -13.96
CA LYS A 9 -1.36 0.60 -14.47
C LYS A 9 -2.42 0.98 -13.45
N ASP A 10 -3.00 0.01 -12.74
CA ASP A 10 -3.95 0.29 -11.66
C ASP A 10 -3.26 1.02 -10.50
N ILE A 11 -2.00 0.68 -10.19
CA ILE A 11 -1.18 1.35 -9.15
C ILE A 11 -0.86 2.79 -9.55
N GLN A 12 -0.53 3.05 -10.82
CA GLN A 12 -0.31 4.42 -11.31
C GLN A 12 -1.60 5.26 -11.21
N LEU A 13 -2.75 4.71 -11.61
CA LEU A 13 -4.03 5.42 -11.48
C LEU A 13 -4.35 5.75 -10.01
N LEU A 14 -4.04 4.82 -9.10
CA LEU A 14 -4.14 5.07 -7.67
C LEU A 14 -3.19 6.18 -7.21
N ALA A 15 -1.96 6.23 -7.73
CA ALA A 15 -0.98 7.27 -7.45
C ALA A 15 -1.49 8.66 -7.86
N ASP A 16 -2.10 8.76 -9.03
CA ASP A 16 -2.64 10.01 -9.56
C ASP A 16 -3.79 10.52 -8.66
N TYR A 17 -4.67 9.63 -8.21
CA TYR A 17 -5.72 9.98 -7.25
C TYR A 17 -5.16 10.33 -5.87
N TYR A 18 -4.17 9.56 -5.40
CA TYR A 18 -3.49 9.81 -4.13
C TYR A 18 -2.81 11.18 -4.08
N SER A 19 -2.23 11.64 -5.19
CA SER A 19 -1.57 12.95 -5.28
C SER A 19 -2.47 14.14 -4.91
N GLN A 20 -3.79 13.96 -5.00
CA GLN A 20 -4.78 15.00 -4.70
C GLN A 20 -5.26 14.99 -3.25
N LEU A 21 -5.04 13.89 -2.51
CA LEU A 21 -5.67 13.64 -1.21
C LEU A 21 -4.69 13.24 -0.10
N GLY A 22 -3.55 12.65 -0.46
CA GLY A 22 -2.57 12.11 0.47
C GLY A 22 -1.65 13.18 1.04
N ALA A 23 -0.97 12.84 2.14
CA ALA A 23 0.07 13.72 2.66
C ALA A 23 1.29 13.75 1.70
N PRO A 24 1.99 14.89 1.55
CA PRO A 24 3.11 15.00 0.62
C PRO A 24 4.22 13.96 0.86
N GLU A 25 4.53 13.65 2.13
CA GLU A 25 5.62 12.74 2.47
C GLU A 25 5.28 11.28 2.17
N THR A 26 4.03 10.88 2.43
CA THR A 26 3.54 9.53 2.12
C THR A 26 3.38 9.33 0.62
N TRP A 27 2.96 10.37 -0.10
CA TRP A 27 2.93 10.37 -1.57
C TRP A 27 4.33 10.24 -2.16
N ALA A 28 5.31 10.98 -1.64
CA ALA A 28 6.69 10.85 -2.08
C ALA A 28 7.27 9.45 -1.83
N LEU A 29 6.94 8.82 -0.68
CA LEU A 29 7.30 7.42 -0.43
C LEU A 29 6.64 6.48 -1.45
N PHE A 30 5.35 6.66 -1.73
CA PHE A 30 4.66 5.86 -2.73
C PHE A 30 5.32 5.99 -4.12
N GLN A 31 5.60 7.21 -4.56
CA GLN A 31 6.25 7.46 -5.85
C GLN A 31 7.65 6.88 -5.90
N THR A 32 8.41 7.03 -4.81
CA THR A 32 9.74 6.43 -4.67
C THR A 32 9.67 4.94 -4.88
N ILE A 33 8.80 4.23 -4.15
CA ILE A 33 8.59 2.79 -4.30
C ILE A 33 8.16 2.44 -5.73
N HIS A 34 7.21 3.19 -6.30
CA HIS A 34 6.73 2.95 -7.66
C HIS A 34 7.84 3.09 -8.71
N SER A 35 8.76 4.06 -8.55
CA SER A 35 9.87 4.30 -9.49
C SER A 35 10.84 3.13 -9.63
N PHE A 36 10.89 2.25 -8.63
CA PHE A 36 11.72 1.05 -8.68
C PHE A 36 11.17 0.01 -9.65
N TYR A 37 9.87 0.02 -9.96
CA TYR A 37 9.23 -0.94 -10.86
C TYR A 37 9.45 -0.60 -12.33
N THR A 38 9.73 -1.63 -13.15
CA THR A 38 9.78 -1.44 -14.60
C THR A 38 8.36 -1.45 -15.20
N PRO A 39 8.08 -0.67 -16.24
CA PRO A 39 6.77 -0.68 -16.88
C PRO A 39 6.34 -2.10 -17.29
N GLY A 40 5.15 -2.52 -16.86
CA GLY A 40 4.61 -3.86 -17.15
C GLY A 40 5.09 -4.97 -16.21
N GLN A 41 6.00 -4.70 -15.27
CA GLN A 41 6.37 -5.65 -14.23
C GLN A 41 5.16 -6.00 -13.36
N ASN A 42 4.99 -7.28 -13.04
CA ASN A 42 4.00 -7.70 -12.07
C ASN A 42 4.48 -7.31 -10.66
N PRO A 43 3.66 -6.58 -9.87
CA PRO A 43 4.08 -6.12 -8.54
C PRO A 43 4.52 -7.24 -7.59
N ASN A 44 3.94 -8.44 -7.73
CA ASN A 44 4.24 -9.59 -6.88
C ASN A 44 5.61 -10.21 -7.17
N ASP A 45 6.09 -10.10 -8.41
CA ASP A 45 7.29 -10.79 -8.92
C ASP A 45 8.58 -9.98 -8.67
N ARG A 46 8.46 -8.81 -8.02
CA ARG A 46 9.62 -7.98 -7.68
C ARG A 46 10.43 -8.57 -6.53
N GLU A 47 11.73 -8.39 -6.51
CA GLU A 47 12.54 -8.60 -5.31
C GLU A 47 12.36 -7.49 -4.27
N PRO A 48 12.61 -7.75 -2.96
CA PRO A 48 12.66 -6.72 -1.93
C PRO A 48 13.46 -5.49 -2.37
N ILE A 49 12.96 -4.29 -2.03
CA ILE A 49 13.70 -3.05 -2.28
C ILE A 49 14.56 -2.76 -1.06
N ASP A 50 15.83 -2.41 -1.29
CA ASP A 50 16.73 -2.03 -0.21
C ASP A 50 16.24 -0.72 0.45
N THR A 51 16.01 -0.79 1.76
CA THR A 51 15.66 0.35 2.59
C THR A 51 16.61 1.54 2.46
N LEU A 52 17.91 1.30 2.25
CA LEU A 52 18.90 2.35 2.07
C LEU A 52 18.74 3.06 0.72
N GLU A 53 18.32 2.35 -0.32
CA GLU A 53 18.01 2.97 -1.62
C GLU A 53 16.78 3.86 -1.53
N ILE A 54 15.78 3.44 -0.76
CA ILE A 54 14.57 4.25 -0.50
C ILE A 54 14.92 5.52 0.27
N LEU A 55 15.72 5.40 1.34
CA LEU A 55 16.17 6.56 2.12
C LEU A 55 16.93 7.56 1.24
N LYS A 56 17.88 7.07 0.42
CA LYS A 56 18.63 7.93 -0.52
C LYS A 56 17.74 8.59 -1.56
N ALA A 57 16.72 7.89 -2.05
CA ALA A 57 15.77 8.45 -3.01
C ALA A 57 14.89 9.54 -2.38
N LEU A 58 14.41 9.33 -1.16
CA LEU A 58 13.66 10.33 -0.40
C LEU A 58 14.50 11.56 -0.06
N GLU A 59 15.75 11.35 0.34
CA GLU A 59 16.69 12.45 0.64
C GLU A 59 16.91 13.34 -0.58
N LYS A 60 17.02 12.76 -1.78
CA LYS A 60 17.09 13.52 -3.05
C LYS A 60 15.83 14.35 -3.34
N LEU A 61 14.69 13.97 -2.76
CA LEU A 61 13.43 14.73 -2.82
C LEU A 61 13.32 15.76 -1.69
N GLY A 62 14.35 15.91 -0.86
CA GLY A 62 14.36 16.81 0.29
C GLY A 62 13.64 16.26 1.52
N LEU A 63 13.33 14.96 1.54
CA LEU A 63 12.68 14.28 2.65
C LEU A 63 13.69 13.44 3.42
N SER A 64 14.00 13.87 4.63
CA SER A 64 14.90 13.14 5.53
C SER A 64 14.36 13.14 6.96
N PRO A 65 14.71 12.12 7.76
CA PRO A 65 14.47 12.15 9.20
C PRO A 65 15.31 13.25 9.85
N GLU A 66 14.87 13.74 11.01
CA GLU A 66 15.62 14.74 11.79
C GLU A 66 17.03 14.25 12.19
N THR A 67 17.18 12.94 12.39
CA THR A 67 18.44 12.32 12.80
C THR A 67 18.67 11.00 12.06
N GLN A 68 19.92 10.78 11.64
CA GLN A 68 20.32 9.59 10.88
C GLN A 68 20.11 8.29 11.68
N GLU A 69 20.30 8.32 13.00
CA GLU A 69 20.09 7.19 13.92
C GLU A 69 18.64 6.68 13.89
N HIS A 70 17.68 7.55 13.60
CA HIS A 70 16.25 7.20 13.60
C HIS A 70 15.69 6.92 12.20
N SER A 71 16.53 6.86 11.16
CA SER A 71 16.07 6.79 9.76
C SER A 71 15.17 5.59 9.46
N LEU A 72 15.51 4.41 9.98
CA LEU A 72 14.73 3.19 9.75
C LEU A 72 13.39 3.23 10.50
N THR A 73 13.37 3.78 11.71
CA THR A 73 12.16 3.97 12.51
C THR A 73 11.23 4.98 11.86
N TRP A 74 11.78 6.08 11.36
CA TRP A 74 11.07 7.08 10.58
C TRP A 74 10.46 6.48 9.31
N LEU A 75 11.26 5.77 8.50
CA LEU A 75 10.79 5.15 7.27
C LEU A 75 9.70 4.10 7.54
N SER A 76 9.85 3.30 8.59
CA SER A 76 8.84 2.33 9.02
C SER A 76 7.52 3.01 9.43
N SER A 77 7.60 4.16 10.10
CA SER A 77 6.44 4.96 10.49
C SER A 77 5.76 5.59 9.27
N LEU A 78 6.55 6.11 8.32
CA LEU A 78 6.05 6.66 7.07
C LEU A 78 5.34 5.60 6.23
N ARG A 79 5.89 4.38 6.16
CA ARG A 79 5.26 3.23 5.50
C ARG A 79 3.91 2.86 6.14
N LYS A 80 3.82 2.86 7.47
CA LYS A 80 2.56 2.58 8.17
C LYS A 80 1.50 3.65 7.86
N LYS A 81 1.89 4.92 7.86
CA LYS A 81 1.02 6.05 7.51
C LYS A 81 0.53 5.92 6.06
N LEU A 82 1.43 5.62 5.12
CA LEU A 82 1.10 5.35 3.72
C LEU A 82 0.08 4.21 3.60
N ASN A 83 0.27 3.08 4.28
CA ASN A 83 -0.68 1.96 4.24
C ASN A 83 -2.07 2.34 4.76
N LEU A 84 -2.14 3.17 5.80
CA LEU A 84 -3.42 3.68 6.33
C LEU A 84 -4.13 4.58 5.31
N GLU A 85 -3.40 5.49 4.67
CA GLU A 85 -3.94 6.39 3.64
C GLU A 85 -4.41 5.60 2.40
N LEU A 86 -3.62 4.63 1.93
CA LEU A 86 -4.01 3.73 0.84
C LEU A 86 -5.29 2.95 1.18
N PHE A 87 -5.39 2.41 2.40
CA PHE A 87 -6.59 1.72 2.86
C PHE A 87 -7.84 2.62 2.81
N ASN A 88 -7.73 3.86 3.28
CA ASN A 88 -8.85 4.81 3.26
C ASN A 88 -9.29 5.12 1.83
N ILE A 89 -8.33 5.41 0.94
CA ILE A 89 -8.60 5.72 -0.47
C ILE A 89 -9.26 4.55 -1.20
N ILE A 90 -8.70 3.35 -1.06
CA ILE A 90 -9.20 2.15 -1.74
C ILE A 90 -10.58 1.74 -1.21
N SER A 91 -10.81 1.91 0.10
CA SER A 91 -12.09 1.61 0.73
C SER A 91 -13.23 2.49 0.20
N VAL A 92 -12.97 3.78 -0.04
CA VAL A 92 -13.95 4.71 -0.64
C VAL A 92 -14.34 4.26 -2.07
N GLN A 93 -13.41 3.64 -2.80
CA GLN A 93 -13.66 3.16 -4.16
C GLN A 93 -14.39 1.80 -4.22
N GLY A 94 -14.64 1.15 -3.08
CA GLY A 94 -15.34 -0.14 -3.03
C GLY A 94 -14.57 -1.30 -3.68
N ASN A 95 -13.25 -1.20 -3.79
CA ASN A 95 -12.42 -2.19 -4.49
C ASN A 95 -12.34 -3.51 -3.69
N PRO A 96 -12.57 -4.68 -4.31
CA PRO A 96 -12.45 -5.98 -3.65
C PRO A 96 -11.01 -6.40 -3.33
N ALA A 97 -10.00 -5.70 -3.87
CA ALA A 97 -8.59 -5.92 -3.56
C ALA A 97 -8.02 -4.72 -2.79
N GLU A 98 -7.18 -5.01 -1.79
CA GLU A 98 -6.39 -4.03 -1.07
C GLU A 98 -4.94 -4.04 -1.59
N LEU A 99 -4.31 -2.86 -1.58
CA LEU A 99 -2.91 -2.67 -1.90
C LEU A 99 -2.19 -2.09 -0.69
N ILE A 100 -1.12 -2.73 -0.25
CA ILE A 100 -0.27 -2.26 0.84
C ILE A 100 1.20 -2.26 0.42
N ILE A 101 2.01 -1.56 1.19
CA ILE A 101 3.47 -1.64 1.15
C ILE A 101 3.95 -2.64 2.21
N GLY A 102 4.60 -3.70 1.76
CA GLY A 102 5.25 -4.72 2.59
C GLY A 102 6.42 -4.19 3.40
N VAL A 103 6.91 -4.99 4.36
CA VAL A 103 8.12 -4.65 5.14
C VAL A 103 9.39 -4.61 4.29
N ASP A 104 9.35 -5.30 3.15
CA ASP A 104 10.33 -5.34 2.06
C ASP A 104 10.11 -4.21 1.02
N TYR A 105 9.23 -3.25 1.34
CA TYR A 105 8.88 -2.09 0.53
C TYR A 105 8.36 -2.41 -0.87
N LYS A 106 7.83 -3.61 -1.07
CA LYS A 106 7.09 -3.97 -2.27
C LYS A 106 5.61 -3.68 -2.14
N PHE A 107 4.95 -3.46 -3.26
CA PHE A 107 3.49 -3.56 -3.35
C PHE A 107 3.05 -5.00 -3.11
N ILE A 108 2.18 -5.19 -2.12
CA ILE A 108 1.52 -6.45 -1.80
C ILE A 108 0.02 -6.28 -2.00
N GLN A 109 -0.57 -7.25 -2.69
CA GLN A 109 -2.00 -7.25 -2.98
C GLN A 109 -2.71 -8.25 -2.08
N ILE A 110 -3.73 -7.79 -1.35
CA ILE A 110 -4.55 -8.62 -0.49
C ILE A 110 -5.94 -8.71 -1.12
N LEU A 111 -6.33 -9.93 -1.52
CA LEU A 111 -7.67 -10.17 -2.03
C LEU A 111 -8.61 -10.33 -0.84
N LYS A 112 -9.67 -9.51 -0.75
CA LYS A 112 -10.76 -9.81 0.19
C LYS A 112 -11.42 -11.11 -0.27
N SER A 113 -11.27 -12.17 0.52
CA SER A 113 -12.07 -13.38 0.31
C SER A 113 -13.52 -13.03 0.63
N SER A 114 -14.43 -13.36 -0.29
CA SER A 114 -15.88 -13.23 -0.10
C SER A 114 -16.44 -14.15 1.01
N GLU A 115 -15.60 -14.83 1.78
CA GLU A 115 -16.00 -15.85 2.75
C GLU A 115 -16.19 -15.32 4.18
N LEU A 116 -15.70 -14.12 4.52
CA LEU A 116 -15.86 -13.55 5.86
C LEU A 116 -17.20 -12.83 6.10
N GLN A 117 -18.12 -12.84 5.13
CA GLN A 117 -19.50 -12.34 5.32
C GLN A 117 -20.54 -13.43 5.58
N ARG A 118 -20.16 -14.72 5.62
CA ARG A 118 -21.10 -15.84 5.84
C ARG A 118 -21.02 -16.51 7.21
N ALA A 119 -20.33 -15.92 8.17
CA ALA A 119 -20.30 -16.41 9.55
C ALA A 119 -20.89 -15.38 10.51
N THR A 120 -22.21 -15.15 10.44
CA THR A 120 -23.12 -14.95 11.59
C THR A 120 -24.55 -14.84 11.05
N ILE A 121 -25.17 -15.97 10.77
CA ILE A 121 -26.62 -16.10 10.90
C ILE A 121 -26.81 -17.30 11.83
N ILE A 122 -26.84 -17.06 13.13
CA ILE A 122 -27.40 -18.02 14.08
C ILE A 122 -28.91 -17.77 14.05
N PRO A 123 -29.75 -18.64 13.46
CA PRO A 123 -31.18 -18.51 13.63
C PRO A 123 -31.52 -18.78 15.09
N ARG A 124 -32.17 -17.80 15.75
CA ARG A 124 -32.84 -17.98 17.03
C ARG A 124 -33.78 -19.19 16.92
N GLN A 125 -33.44 -20.30 17.54
CA GLN A 125 -34.44 -21.28 17.91
C GLN A 125 -35.16 -20.76 19.16
N LYS A 126 -36.41 -20.32 18.96
CA LYS A 126 -37.43 -20.37 20.00
C LYS A 126 -37.60 -21.84 20.39
N MET A 127 -37.35 -22.18 21.66
CA MET A 127 -37.99 -23.33 22.28
C MET A 127 -38.60 -22.85 23.60
N ILE A 128 -39.94 -22.77 23.53
CA ILE A 128 -40.98 -23.07 24.52
C ILE A 128 -40.50 -23.23 25.96
#